data_AF-A0A516X5A5-F1
#
_entry.id   AF-A0A516X5A5-F1
#
_cell.length_a   1.000
_cell.length_b   1.000
_cell.length_c   1.000
_cell.angle_alpha   90.00
_cell.angle_beta   90.00
_cell.angle_gamma   90.00
#
_symmetry.space_group_name_H-M   'P 1'
#
loop_
_entity.id
_entity.type
_entity.pdbx_description
1 polymer ?
#
loop_
_entity_poly.entity_id
_entity_poly.type
_entity_poly.pdbx_seq_one_letter_code
_entity_poly.pdbx_strand_id
1 'polypeptide(L)'
;MTGEHSRSARLGEGIAVDSWLLGVDDKRLHFFHEMRSLESGIRVAAGEQLDLHFDLGARRAAPFPGEVRARLAALWEAQRSAGLPTGIGKTSGVRG
;
A
#
# COMPACT_ATOMS: atom_id res chain seq x y z
N MET A 1 -7.48 -7.18 2.65
CA MET A 1 -6.02 -7.08 2.59
C MET A 1 -5.50 -8.42 2.08
N THR A 2 -4.78 -8.41 0.97
CA THR A 2 -4.14 -9.61 0.42
C THR A 2 -2.64 -9.46 0.66
N GLY A 3 -1.99 -10.47 1.22
CA GLY A 3 -0.57 -10.42 1.52
C GLY A 3 0.14 -11.75 1.29
N GLU A 4 1.39 -11.66 0.87
CA GLU A 4 2.35 -12.76 0.75
C GLU A 4 3.43 -12.57 1.81
N HIS A 5 3.81 -13.66 2.49
CA HIS A 5 4.94 -13.67 3.41
C HIS A 5 5.99 -14.63 2.85
N SER A 6 7.21 -14.15 2.64
CA SER A 6 8.29 -14.95 2.06
C SER A 6 9.25 -15.50 3.13
N ARG A 7 9.30 -14.86 4.31
CA ARG A 7 10.04 -15.33 5.51
C ARG A 7 9.50 -14.66 6.78
N SER A 8 9.83 -15.20 7.95
CA SER A 8 9.60 -14.52 9.23
C SER A 8 10.68 -13.46 9.50
N ALA A 9 10.24 -12.31 10.02
CA ALA A 9 11.12 -11.33 10.66
C ALA A 9 11.40 -11.75 12.12
N ARG A 10 12.57 -11.38 12.63
CA ARG A 10 12.96 -11.64 14.02
C ARG A 10 12.61 -10.45 14.91
N LEU A 11 12.47 -10.71 16.21
CA LEU A 11 12.32 -9.64 17.19
C LEU A 11 13.56 -8.74 17.18
N GLY A 12 13.36 -7.43 17.04
CA GLY A 12 14.44 -6.45 16.96
C GLY A 12 15.08 -6.29 15.58
N GLU A 13 14.66 -7.07 14.58
CA GLU A 13 15.12 -6.91 13.18
C GLU A 13 14.58 -5.61 12.58
N GLY A 14 15.46 -4.82 11.98
CA GLY A 14 15.07 -3.59 11.28
C GLY A 14 14.32 -3.89 9.98
N ILE A 15 13.20 -3.20 9.75
CA ILE A 15 12.37 -3.38 8.55
C ILE A 15 12.20 -2.05 7.81
N ALA A 16 12.48 -2.05 6.51
CA ALA A 16 12.06 -1.00 5.59
C ALA A 16 10.69 -1.34 5.00
N VAL A 17 9.85 -0.31 4.83
CA VAL A 17 8.57 -0.42 4.14
C VAL A 17 8.54 0.56 2.99
N ASP A 18 8.47 0.03 1.77
CA ASP A 18 8.26 0.80 0.56
C ASP A 18 6.79 0.76 0.19
N SER A 19 6.23 1.91 -0.18
CA SER A 19 4.79 2.07 -0.43
C SER A 19 4.51 2.73 -1.76
N TRP A 20 3.61 2.12 -2.53
CA TRP A 20 3.17 2.64 -3.84
C TRP A 20 1.67 2.86 -3.82
N LEU A 21 1.26 4.09 -4.09
CA LEU A 21 -0.12 4.43 -4.38
C LEU A 21 -0.44 3.94 -5.79
N LEU A 22 -1.27 2.91 -5.88
CA LEU A 22 -1.67 2.27 -7.13
C LEU A 22 -2.92 2.93 -7.75
N GLY A 23 -3.72 3.59 -6.93
CA GLY A 23 -4.92 4.30 -7.37
C GLY A 23 -5.52 5.18 -6.29
N VAL A 24 -6.18 6.25 -6.72
CA VAL A 24 -6.89 7.19 -5.86
C VAL A 24 -8.20 7.64 -6.53
N ASP A 25 -9.30 7.60 -5.78
CA ASP A 25 -10.56 8.22 -6.19
C ASP A 25 -11.00 9.33 -5.22
N ASP A 26 -12.30 9.66 -5.19
CA ASP A 26 -12.81 10.72 -4.33
C ASP A 26 -12.56 10.47 -2.85
N LYS A 27 -12.51 9.21 -2.39
CA LYS A 27 -12.40 8.86 -0.97
C LYS A 27 -11.61 7.58 -0.66
N ARG A 28 -11.13 6.86 -1.66
CA ARG A 28 -10.39 5.58 -1.50
C ARG A 28 -8.96 5.72 -1.99
N LEU A 29 -8.07 4.96 -1.35
CA LEU A 29 -6.69 4.75 -1.78
C LEU A 29 -6.46 3.27 -1.99
N HIS A 30 -5.73 2.91 -3.03
CA HIS A 30 -5.23 1.56 -3.25
C HIS A 30 -3.72 1.60 -3.11
N PHE A 31 -3.20 0.94 -2.07
CA PHE A 31 -1.76 0.84 -1.83
C PHE A 31 -1.25 -0.57 -2.07
N PHE A 32 0.02 -0.63 -2.47
CA PHE A 32 0.87 -1.79 -2.33
C PHE A 32 2.03 -1.46 -1.38
N HIS A 33 2.32 -2.37 -0.46
CA HIS A 33 3.43 -2.26 0.45
C HIS A 33 4.38 -3.44 0.28
N GLU A 34 5.68 -3.17 0.27
CA GLU A 34 6.73 -4.18 0.36
C GLU A 34 7.55 -3.95 1.62
N MET A 35 7.72 -5.02 2.40
CA MET A 35 8.54 -5.02 3.61
C MET A 35 9.83 -5.78 3.35
N ARG A 36 10.97 -5.15 3.65
CA ARG A 36 12.31 -5.75 3.50
C ARG A 36 13.10 -5.65 4.80
N SER A 37 13.85 -6.71 5.09
CA SER A 37 14.85 -6.70 6.16
C SER A 37 15.95 -5.70 5.83
N LEU A 38 16.25 -4.78 6.75
CA LEU A 38 17.37 -3.84 6.60
C LEU A 38 18.73 -4.52 6.70
N GLU A 39 18.80 -5.64 7.41
CA GLU A 39 20.04 -6.40 7.61
C GLU A 39 20.40 -7.24 6.38
N SER A 40 19.41 -7.91 5.80
CA SER A 40 19.62 -8.85 4.69
C SER A 40 19.22 -8.29 3.32
N GLY A 41 18.45 -7.22 3.26
CA GLY A 41 17.83 -6.68 2.03
C GLY A 41 16.69 -7.55 1.47
N ILE A 42 16.39 -8.69 2.11
CA ILE A 42 15.43 -9.68 1.58
C ILE A 42 13.99 -9.25 1.91
N ARG A 43 13.09 -9.43 0.93
CA ARG A 43 11.65 -9.27 1.11
C ARG A 43 11.12 -10.22 2.18
N VAL A 44 10.46 -9.66 3.19
CA VAL A 44 9.83 -10.40 4.29
C VAL A 44 8.35 -10.62 3.97
N ALA A 45 7.67 -9.56 3.53
CA ALA A 45 6.26 -9.60 3.19
C ALA A 45 5.93 -8.56 2.13
N ALA A 46 4.80 -8.73 1.46
CA ALA A 46 4.19 -7.68 0.66
C ALA A 46 2.68 -7.84 0.62
N GLY A 47 1.95 -6.75 0.41
CA GLY A 47 0.50 -6.82 0.33
C GLY A 47 -0.18 -5.59 -0.22
N GLU A 48 -1.43 -5.80 -0.61
CA GLU A 48 -2.34 -4.76 -1.10
C GLU A 48 -3.40 -4.40 -0.07
N GLN A 49 -3.64 -3.10 0.02
CA GLN A 49 -4.60 -2.50 0.93
C GLN A 49 -5.49 -1.50 0.19
N LEU A 50 -6.78 -1.53 0.48
CA LEU A 50 -7.73 -0.51 0.10
C LEU A 50 -8.11 0.28 1.35
N ASP A 51 -7.79 1.57 1.35
CA ASP A 51 -8.07 2.50 2.44
C ASP A 51 -9.22 3.43 2.08
N LEU A 52 -9.94 3.87 3.11
CA LEU A 52 -11.12 4.71 2.97
C LEU A 52 -10.97 5.96 3.85
N HIS A 53 -11.13 7.13 3.24
CA HIS A 53 -11.20 8.38 3.96
C HIS A 53 -12.52 8.48 4.72
N PHE A 54 -12.41 8.73 6.02
CA PHE A 54 -13.53 8.71 6.95
C PHE A 54 -13.63 10.06 7.66
N ASP A 55 -14.80 10.68 7.57
CA ASP A 55 -15.16 11.84 8.36
C ASP A 55 -15.56 11.37 9.77
N LEU A 56 -14.78 11.78 10.77
CA LEU A 56 -15.01 11.39 12.16
C LEU A 56 -16.21 12.11 12.79
N GLY A 57 -16.57 13.31 12.32
CA GLY A 57 -17.72 14.06 12.78
C GLY A 57 -19.03 13.48 12.24
N ALA A 58 -19.09 13.25 10.92
CA ALA A 58 -20.24 12.63 10.27
C ALA A 58 -20.29 11.09 10.43
N ARG A 59 -19.22 10.50 10.97
CA ARG A 59 -19.04 9.05 11.18
C ARG A 59 -19.30 8.21 9.93
N ARG A 60 -18.82 8.68 8.78
CA ARG A 60 -18.99 8.01 7.48
C ARG A 60 -17.83 8.28 6.56
N ALA A 61 -17.73 7.49 5.49
CA ALA A 61 -16.82 7.78 4.41
C ALA A 61 -17.19 9.10 3.71
N ALA A 62 -16.18 9.91 3.42
CA ALA A 62 -16.34 11.23 2.80
C ALA A 62 -15.24 11.49 1.78
N PRO A 63 -15.47 12.36 0.77
CA PRO A 63 -14.42 12.76 -0.15
C PRO A 63 -13.23 13.39 0.57
N PHE A 64 -12.02 13.18 0.04
CA PHE A 64 -10.84 13.91 0.47
C PHE A 64 -11.05 15.43 0.28
N PRO A 65 -10.51 16.28 1.18
CA PRO A 65 -10.39 17.70 0.92
C PRO A 65 -9.66 17.96 -0.41
N GLY A 66 -10.07 18.98 -1.16
CA GLY A 66 -9.59 19.20 -2.53
C GLY A 66 -8.06 19.27 -2.66
N GLU A 67 -7.40 19.95 -1.73
CA GLU A 67 -5.93 20.03 -1.67
C GLU A 67 -5.26 18.67 -1.45
N VAL A 68 -5.83 17.85 -0.55
CA VAL A 68 -5.35 16.49 -0.26
C VAL A 68 -5.53 15.62 -1.49
N ARG A 69 -6.70 15.68 -2.15
CA ARG A 69 -6.95 14.94 -3.39
C ARG A 69 -5.96 15.31 -4.50
N ALA A 70 -5.66 16.60 -4.66
CA ALA A 70 -4.71 17.06 -5.66
C ALA A 70 -3.29 16.51 -5.41
N ARG A 71 -2.83 16.52 -4.15
CA ARG A 71 -1.53 15.93 -3.77
C ARG A 71 -1.48 14.42 -4.01
N LEU A 72 -2.55 13.70 -3.66
CA LEU A 72 -2.63 12.26 -3.89
C LEU A 72 -2.63 11.91 -5.38
N ALA A 73 -3.32 12.69 -6.21
CA ALA A 73 -3.30 12.51 -7.66
C ALA A 73 -1.90 12.76 -8.25
N ALA A 74 -1.20 13.80 -7.79
CA ALA A 74 0.18 14.07 -8.21
C ALA A 74 1.15 12.95 -7.78
N LEU A 75 1.02 12.45 -6.54
CA LEU A 75 1.82 11.33 -6.05
C LEU A 75 1.58 10.07 -6.87
N TRP A 76 0.32 9.74 -7.14
CA TRP A 76 -0.06 8.58 -7.94
C TRP A 76 0.57 8.64 -9.34
N GLU A 77 0.47 9.79 -10.02
CA GLU A 77 1.04 9.97 -11.35
C GLU A 77 2.58 9.87 -11.35
N ALA A 78 3.22 10.47 -10.35
CA ALA A 78 4.67 10.40 -10.19
C ALA A 78 5.15 8.95 -9.99
N GLN A 79 4.47 8.18 -9.14
CA GLN A 79 4.83 6.78 -8.88
C GLN A 79 4.53 5.86 -10.07
N ARG A 80 3.40 6.09 -10.76
CA ARG A 80 3.07 5.38 -11.99
C ARG A 80 4.14 5.61 -13.07
N SER A 81 4.63 6.85 -13.19
CA SER A 81 5.67 7.23 -14.15
C SER A 81 7.06 6.68 -13.79
N ALA A 82 7.38 6.56 -12.51
CA ALA A 82 8.67 6.02 -12.04
C ALA A 82 8.79 4.48 -12.17
N GLY A 83 7.67 3.79 -12.36
CA GLY A 83 7.61 2.34 -12.46
C GLY A 83 7.00 1.70 -11.21
N LEU A 84 6.15 0.69 -11.43
CA LEU A 84 5.44 -0.02 -10.37
C LEU A 84 6.23 -1.27 -9.90
N PRO A 85 6.09 -1.68 -8.61
CA PRO A 85 6.78 -2.84 -8.07
C PRO A 85 6.24 -4.16 -8.67
N THR A 86 7.04 -5.21 -8.56
CA THR A 86 6.61 -6.56 -8.94
C THR A 86 5.70 -7.18 -7.87
N GLY A 87 4.73 -7.99 -8.32
CA GLY A 87 3.84 -8.74 -7.42
C GLY A 87 2.53 -8.05 -7.04
N ILE A 88 2.20 -6.92 -7.67
CA ILE A 88 0.83 -6.38 -7.68
C ILE A 88 -0.12 -7.40 -8.34
N GLY A 89 -1.34 -7.49 -7.84
CA GLY A 89 -2.42 -8.35 -8.31
C GLY A 89 -2.31 -9.80 -7.82
N LYS A 90 -1.33 -10.14 -6.97
CA LYS A 90 -1.19 -11.50 -6.45
C LYS A 90 -2.30 -11.80 -5.45
N THR A 91 -3.20 -12.70 -5.82
CA THR A 91 -4.24 -13.23 -4.94
C THR A 91 -3.75 -14.46 -4.18
N SER A 92 -3.83 -14.43 -2.85
CA SER A 92 -3.63 -15.62 -2.00
C SER A 92 -4.88 -16.51 -2.09
N GLY A 93 -4.96 -17.31 -3.15
CA GLY A 93 -6.01 -18.31 -3.31
C GLY A 93 -5.68 -19.61 -2.56
N VAL A 94 -6.68 -20.21 -1.92
CA VAL A 94 -6.60 -21.64 -1.55
C VAL A 94 -6.66 -22.43 -2.85
N ARG A 95 -5.57 -23.14 -3.19
CA ARG A 95 -5.61 -24.15 -4.24
C ARG A 95 -6.49 -25.30 -3.73
N GLY A 96 -7.66 -25.47 -4.35
CA GLY A 96 -8.49 -26.67 -4.20
C GLY A 96 -7.85 -27.87 -4.89
#